data_AF-A0AAD5VBN8-F1
#
_entry.id   AF-A0AAD5VBN8-F1
#
_cell.length_a   1.000
_cell.length_b   1.000
_cell.length_c   1.000
_cell.angle_alpha   90.00
_cell.angle_beta   90.00
_cell.angle_gamma   90.00
#
_symmetry.space_group_name_H-M   'P 1'
#
loop_
_entity.id
_entity.type
_entity.pdbx_description
1 polymer ?
#
loop_
_entity_poly.entity_id
_entity_poly.type
_entity_poly.pdbx_seq_one_letter_code
_entity_poly.pdbx_strand_id
1 'polypeptide(L)'
;MECCTPAPANGSENSPSRTESTISVPTTAYLDATPTSPYTLQGWRYNPIYLKPEDEDQVISSIKPWKGSYVRGSPRVDWAVKVHPEGKRYFVRSEKQGQHVITHSNLYDNDCWETFIQIYDHVLQKFSEQEDLRAVDIVIDRNTFDDDQTPSWGYYAVDWDERIVLWPEEVNPQILIEDNGARNPYGSDHLRLASETQFWSSRVETTALTFTSSGHTLRCFPVTGSHRTATSPN
;
A
#
# COMPACT_ATOMS: atom_id res chain seq x y z
N MET A 1 78.60 49.85 17.56
CA MET A 1 78.30 48.73 18.47
C MET A 1 77.27 47.87 17.78
N GLU A 2 77.73 46.71 17.35
CA GLU A 2 77.01 45.71 16.58
C GLU A 2 75.97 45.00 17.46
N CYS A 3 74.83 44.65 16.86
CA CYS A 3 73.94 43.60 17.38
C CYS A 3 73.33 42.87 16.18
N CYS A 4 73.99 41.79 15.76
CA CYS A 4 73.45 40.77 14.87
C CYS A 4 72.57 39.81 15.68
N THR A 5 71.36 39.54 15.19
CA THR A 5 70.43 38.53 15.74
C THR A 5 70.42 37.30 14.83
N PRO A 6 70.54 36.06 15.35
CA PRO A 6 70.40 34.86 14.53
C PRO A 6 68.97 34.27 14.56
N ALA A 7 68.71 33.48 13.51
CA ALA A 7 67.44 32.94 13.04
C ALA A 7 66.80 31.83 13.91
N PRO A 8 65.49 31.58 13.76
CA PRO A 8 64.82 30.44 14.39
C PRO A 8 64.89 29.15 13.56
N ALA A 9 64.97 28.02 14.27
CA ALA A 9 65.04 26.66 13.76
C ALA A 9 63.66 26.08 13.42
N ASN A 10 63.60 25.35 12.29
CA ASN A 10 62.47 24.54 11.85
C ASN A 10 62.37 23.24 12.67
N GLY A 11 61.15 22.95 13.18
CA GLY A 11 60.76 21.64 13.70
C GLY A 11 59.36 21.30 13.19
N SER A 12 59.27 20.41 12.21
CA SER A 12 58.02 19.88 11.67
C SER A 12 57.81 18.46 12.19
N GLU A 13 56.93 18.31 13.18
CA GLU A 13 56.51 17.02 13.71
C GLU A 13 55.40 16.42 12.84
N ASN A 14 55.69 15.26 12.25
CA ASN A 14 54.72 14.42 11.54
C ASN A 14 53.81 13.71 12.55
N SER A 15 52.51 14.05 12.56
CA SER A 15 51.48 13.27 13.25
C SER A 15 50.82 12.28 12.28
N PRO A 16 50.71 10.98 12.62
CA PRO A 16 49.99 10.01 11.82
C PRO A 16 48.47 10.14 12.02
N SER A 17 47.77 10.57 10.97
CA SER A 17 46.31 10.63 10.91
C SER A 17 45.71 9.23 11.01
N ARG A 18 45.06 8.96 12.14
CA ARG A 18 44.25 7.76 12.40
C ARG A 18 43.03 7.81 11.50
N THR A 19 42.97 6.92 10.51
CA THR A 19 41.82 6.73 9.63
C THR A 19 40.71 6.07 10.43
N GLU A 20 39.79 6.88 10.97
CA GLU A 20 38.54 6.38 11.53
C GLU A 20 37.74 5.76 10.39
N SER A 21 37.65 4.43 10.42
CA SER A 21 36.72 3.68 9.58
C SER A 21 35.33 3.99 10.09
N THR A 22 34.69 4.98 9.46
CA THR A 22 33.27 5.27 9.66
C THR A 22 32.49 4.04 9.26
N ILE A 23 32.05 3.29 10.27
CA ILE A 23 31.02 2.25 10.13
C ILE A 23 29.79 2.98 9.61
N SER A 24 29.49 2.81 8.32
CA SER A 24 28.23 3.24 7.74
C SER A 24 27.13 2.46 8.45
N VAL A 25 26.48 3.12 9.40
CA VAL A 25 25.19 2.68 9.90
C VAL A 25 24.29 2.54 8.67
N PRO A 26 23.67 1.38 8.43
CA PRO A 26 22.71 1.25 7.34
C PRO A 26 21.64 2.30 7.61
N THR A 27 21.59 3.33 6.75
CA THR A 27 20.51 4.29 6.70
C THR A 27 19.24 3.47 6.60
N THR A 28 18.45 3.45 7.67
CA THR A 28 17.11 2.88 7.67
C THR A 28 16.40 3.52 6.49
N ALA A 29 16.27 2.78 5.39
CA ALA A 29 15.52 3.26 4.25
C ALA A 29 14.14 3.57 4.80
N TYR A 30 13.79 4.86 4.82
CA TYR A 30 12.55 5.34 5.38
C TYR A 30 11.44 4.56 4.67
N LEU A 31 10.75 3.70 5.42
CA LEU A 31 9.53 3.04 4.98
C LEU A 31 8.50 4.17 4.87
N ASP A 32 8.44 4.80 3.70
CA ASP A 32 7.45 5.79 3.37
C ASP A 32 6.32 5.11 2.59
N ALA A 33 5.09 5.45 2.95
CA ALA A 33 3.94 5.10 2.14
C ALA A 33 3.68 6.23 1.16
N THR A 34 3.24 5.89 -0.05
CA THR A 34 2.96 6.86 -1.08
C THR A 34 1.45 7.04 -1.27
N PRO A 35 1.00 8.26 -1.61
CA PRO A 35 -0.37 8.47 -2.05
C PRO A 35 -0.62 7.56 -3.27
N THR A 36 -1.68 6.76 -3.24
CA THR A 36 -1.98 5.83 -4.33
C THR A 36 -3.45 5.84 -4.70
N SER A 37 -3.78 5.43 -5.92
CA SER A 37 -5.17 5.31 -6.36
C SER A 37 -5.79 3.99 -5.85
N PRO A 38 -7.11 3.94 -5.60
CA PRO A 38 -7.79 2.69 -5.30
C PRO A 38 -7.61 1.65 -6.39
N TYR A 39 -7.55 2.06 -7.66
CA TYR A 39 -7.37 1.15 -8.79
C TYR A 39 -6.01 0.45 -8.74
N THR A 40 -4.95 1.20 -8.43
CA THR A 40 -3.60 0.67 -8.25
C THR A 40 -3.63 -0.47 -7.23
N LEU A 41 -4.20 -0.23 -6.05
CA LEU A 41 -4.28 -1.28 -5.01
C LEU A 41 -5.22 -2.45 -5.36
N GLN A 42 -6.23 -2.25 -6.22
CA GLN A 42 -7.15 -3.33 -6.63
C GLN A 42 -6.48 -4.45 -7.40
N GLY A 43 -5.53 -4.12 -8.29
CA GLY A 43 -4.82 -5.12 -9.10
C GLY A 43 -4.22 -6.22 -8.23
N TRP A 44 -3.74 -5.87 -7.04
CA TRP A 44 -3.23 -6.82 -6.07
C TRP A 44 -4.32 -7.47 -5.23
N ARG A 45 -5.30 -6.68 -4.76
CA ARG A 45 -6.42 -7.20 -3.96
C ARG A 45 -7.10 -8.36 -4.65
N TYR A 46 -7.23 -8.36 -5.97
CA TYR A 46 -7.95 -9.41 -6.70
C TYR A 46 -7.08 -10.48 -7.34
N ASN A 47 -5.75 -10.34 -7.34
CA ASN A 47 -4.87 -11.36 -7.92
C ASN A 47 -4.76 -12.62 -7.01
N PRO A 48 -5.22 -13.80 -7.46
CA PRO A 48 -5.19 -15.03 -6.66
C PRO A 48 -3.78 -15.62 -6.48
N ILE A 49 -2.81 -15.17 -7.28
CA ILE A 49 -1.46 -15.77 -7.35
C ILE A 49 -0.67 -15.56 -6.05
N TYR A 50 -0.96 -14.50 -5.29
CA TYR A 50 -0.13 -14.05 -4.15
C TYR A 50 -0.68 -14.42 -2.76
N LEU A 51 -1.71 -15.26 -2.67
CA LEU A 51 -2.29 -15.66 -1.38
C LEU A 51 -1.59 -16.84 -0.70
N LYS A 52 -0.47 -17.32 -1.24
CA LYS A 52 0.30 -18.39 -0.61
C LYS A 52 1.14 -17.78 0.52
N PRO A 53 0.88 -18.12 1.79
CA PRO A 53 1.75 -17.69 2.89
C PRO A 53 3.15 -18.25 2.64
N GLU A 54 4.16 -17.41 2.78
CA GLU A 54 5.56 -17.80 2.59
C GLU A 54 6.01 -18.75 3.72
N ASP A 55 5.52 -18.52 4.94
CA ASP A 55 5.82 -19.29 6.15
C ASP A 55 4.64 -20.14 6.64
N GLU A 56 4.32 -21.24 5.96
CA GLU A 56 3.47 -22.28 6.57
C GLU A 56 4.26 -23.57 6.79
N ASP A 57 4.88 -23.68 7.97
CA ASP A 57 5.38 -24.93 8.57
C ASP A 57 4.27 -25.98 8.79
N GLN A 58 3.00 -25.62 8.60
CA GLN A 58 1.87 -26.53 8.67
C GLN A 58 1.33 -26.86 7.29
N VAL A 59 2.05 -27.72 6.58
CA VAL A 59 1.49 -28.39 5.40
C VAL A 59 0.31 -29.26 5.87
N ILE A 60 -0.92 -28.81 5.59
CA ILE A 60 -2.12 -29.62 5.80
C ILE A 60 -2.06 -30.81 4.83
N SER A 61 -1.57 -31.95 5.29
CA SER A 61 -1.38 -33.15 4.46
C SER A 61 -2.67 -33.93 4.20
N SER A 62 -3.74 -33.66 4.95
CA SER A 62 -5.05 -34.28 4.74
C SER A 62 -6.20 -33.40 5.24
N ILE A 63 -7.28 -33.38 4.46
CA ILE A 63 -8.56 -32.76 4.84
C ILE A 63 -9.46 -33.86 5.39
N LYS A 64 -9.91 -33.72 6.64
CA LYS A 64 -10.85 -34.67 7.24
C LYS A 64 -12.24 -34.53 6.58
N PRO A 65 -12.93 -35.65 6.25
CA PRO A 65 -14.32 -35.59 5.79
C PRO A 65 -15.18 -34.77 6.74
N TRP A 66 -16.07 -33.94 6.20
CA TRP A 66 -17.02 -33.11 6.96
C TRP A 66 -16.39 -32.04 7.87
N LYS A 67 -15.08 -31.78 7.78
CA LYS A 67 -14.46 -30.66 8.48
C LYS A 67 -14.67 -29.37 7.68
N GLY A 68 -15.65 -28.57 8.11
CA GLY A 68 -15.96 -27.27 7.51
C GLY A 68 -15.24 -26.09 8.17
N SER A 69 -14.74 -26.24 9.41
CA SER A 69 -14.09 -25.15 10.13
C SER A 69 -12.57 -25.22 10.04
N TYR A 70 -11.99 -24.17 9.45
CA TYR A 70 -10.55 -23.90 9.42
C TYR A 70 -10.35 -22.57 10.13
N VAL A 71 -10.31 -22.62 11.46
CA VAL A 71 -10.13 -21.42 12.28
C VAL A 71 -8.66 -21.03 12.19
N ARG A 72 -8.36 -19.90 11.56
CA ARG A 72 -7.06 -19.23 11.72
C ARG A 72 -6.99 -18.61 13.11
N GLY A 73 -5.77 -18.38 13.59
CA GLY A 73 -5.55 -17.70 14.88
C GLY A 73 -6.32 -16.39 14.99
N SER A 74 -6.50 -15.91 16.23
CA SER A 74 -7.04 -14.58 16.46
C SER A 74 -6.16 -13.53 15.79
N PRO A 75 -6.74 -12.48 15.17
CA PRO A 75 -5.95 -11.35 14.71
C PRO A 75 -5.17 -10.69 15.85
N ARG A 76 -4.25 -9.80 15.48
CA ARG A 76 -3.55 -8.93 16.43
C ARG A 76 -4.56 -8.13 17.27
N VAL A 77 -4.15 -7.76 18.48
CA VAL A 77 -4.95 -6.94 19.40
C VAL A 77 -5.42 -5.68 18.68
N ASP A 78 -6.70 -5.32 18.87
CA ASP A 78 -7.38 -4.16 18.28
C ASP A 78 -7.70 -4.21 16.77
N TRP A 79 -7.35 -5.28 16.06
CA TRP A 79 -7.73 -5.48 14.65
C TRP A 79 -8.85 -6.50 14.50
N ALA A 80 -9.92 -6.12 13.81
CA ALA A 80 -10.99 -7.02 13.42
C ALA A 80 -10.72 -7.59 12.02
N VAL A 81 -10.94 -8.89 11.85
CA VAL A 81 -10.91 -9.55 10.54
C VAL A 81 -12.30 -9.52 9.95
N LYS A 82 -12.39 -9.04 8.71
CA LYS A 82 -13.60 -9.04 7.93
C LYS A 82 -13.36 -9.78 6.62
N VAL A 83 -14.45 -10.15 5.97
CA VAL A 83 -14.43 -10.86 4.69
C VAL A 83 -15.32 -10.08 3.74
N HIS A 84 -14.77 -9.67 2.61
CA HIS A 84 -15.54 -9.09 1.52
C HIS A 84 -16.47 -10.15 0.90
N PRO A 85 -17.53 -9.76 0.18
CA PRO A 85 -18.46 -10.70 -0.45
C PRO A 85 -17.80 -11.69 -1.44
N GLU A 86 -16.68 -11.33 -2.05
CA GLU A 86 -15.87 -12.20 -2.90
C GLU A 86 -15.02 -13.24 -2.13
N GLY A 87 -15.07 -13.22 -0.80
CA GLY A 87 -14.36 -14.16 0.07
C GLY A 87 -12.95 -13.71 0.48
N LYS A 88 -12.50 -12.53 0.03
CA LYS A 88 -11.20 -11.98 0.42
C LYS A 88 -11.24 -11.34 1.80
N ARG A 89 -10.19 -11.56 2.58
CA ARG A 89 -10.09 -11.00 3.93
C ARG A 89 -9.49 -9.62 3.89
N TYR A 90 -9.91 -8.80 4.84
CA TYR A 90 -9.28 -7.53 5.16
C TYR A 90 -9.30 -7.34 6.67
N PHE A 91 -8.40 -6.50 7.14
CA PHE A 91 -8.29 -6.13 8.53
C PHE A 91 -8.77 -4.70 8.70
N VAL A 92 -9.52 -4.45 9.77
CA VAL A 92 -10.03 -3.14 10.09
C VAL A 92 -9.80 -2.83 11.56
N ARG A 93 -9.31 -1.62 11.83
CA ARG A 93 -9.19 -1.05 13.17
C ARG A 93 -10.06 0.20 13.24
N SER A 94 -10.75 0.38 14.36
CA SER A 94 -11.52 1.61 14.60
C SER A 94 -10.68 2.57 15.41
N GLU A 95 -10.57 3.80 14.93
CA GLU A 95 -9.88 4.89 15.62
C GLU A 95 -10.83 5.70 16.49
N LYS A 96 -10.26 6.47 17.43
CA LYS A 96 -11.02 7.18 18.47
C LYS A 96 -12.05 8.18 17.92
N GLN A 97 -11.85 8.67 16.70
CA GLN A 97 -12.67 9.70 16.06
C GLN A 97 -13.73 9.11 15.10
N GLY A 98 -13.96 7.79 15.14
CA GLY A 98 -14.92 7.13 14.26
C GLY A 98 -14.38 6.86 12.84
N GLN A 99 -13.12 7.20 12.59
CA GLN A 99 -12.39 6.78 11.40
C GLN A 99 -12.04 5.30 11.50
N HIS A 100 -11.99 4.60 10.36
CA HIS A 100 -11.49 3.24 10.30
C HIS A 100 -10.19 3.20 9.49
N VAL A 101 -9.22 2.39 9.96
CA VAL A 101 -8.05 2.03 9.15
C VAL A 101 -8.23 0.63 8.61
N ILE A 102 -8.11 0.50 7.30
CA ILE A 102 -8.37 -0.73 6.54
C ILE A 102 -7.09 -1.14 5.83
N THR A 103 -6.79 -2.45 5.85
CA THR A 103 -5.70 -3.02 5.09
C THR A 103 -6.05 -4.42 4.59
N HIS A 104 -5.58 -4.77 3.39
CA HIS A 104 -5.71 -6.13 2.84
C HIS A 104 -4.42 -6.93 3.00
N SER A 105 -3.33 -6.28 3.39
CA SER A 105 -2.09 -6.91 3.83
C SER A 105 -2.33 -7.93 4.95
N ASN A 106 -1.60 -9.04 4.90
CA ASN A 106 -1.79 -10.15 5.82
C ASN A 106 -1.16 -9.87 7.19
N LEU A 107 -1.93 -9.27 8.12
CA LEU A 107 -1.43 -8.93 9.47
C LEU A 107 -1.13 -10.12 10.40
N TYR A 108 -1.38 -11.35 9.93
CA TYR A 108 -0.93 -12.56 10.62
C TYR A 108 0.57 -12.81 10.45
N ASP A 109 1.15 -12.31 9.36
CA ASP A 109 2.58 -12.39 9.09
C ASP A 109 3.33 -11.38 9.97
N ASN A 110 4.40 -11.84 10.66
CA ASN A 110 5.13 -10.99 11.61
C ASN A 110 5.85 -9.85 10.89
N ASP A 111 6.53 -10.13 9.79
CA ASP A 111 7.33 -9.16 9.05
C ASP A 111 6.44 -8.09 8.40
N CYS A 112 5.32 -8.52 7.82
CA CYS A 112 4.28 -7.64 7.32
C CYS A 112 3.73 -6.75 8.43
N TRP A 113 3.44 -7.31 9.62
CA TRP A 113 2.92 -6.56 10.75
C TRP A 113 3.91 -5.49 11.25
N GLU A 114 5.18 -5.84 11.45
CA GLU A 114 6.20 -4.91 11.94
C GLU A 114 6.41 -3.74 10.96
N THR A 115 6.40 -4.04 9.66
CA THR A 115 6.47 -3.03 8.61
C THR A 115 5.22 -2.17 8.58
N PHE A 116 4.05 -2.81 8.63
CA PHE A 116 2.76 -2.14 8.55
C PHE A 116 2.54 -1.16 9.70
N ILE A 117 2.94 -1.49 10.93
CA ILE A 117 2.75 -0.58 12.07
C ILE A 117 3.56 0.72 11.91
N GLN A 118 4.78 0.63 11.38
CA GLN A 118 5.58 1.83 11.11
C GLN A 118 4.90 2.73 10.06
N ILE A 119 4.40 2.11 8.99
CA ILE A 119 3.64 2.81 7.95
C ILE A 119 2.34 3.41 8.49
N TYR A 120 1.62 2.63 9.29
CA TYR A 120 0.36 3.02 9.92
C TYR A 120 0.52 4.28 10.76
N ASP A 121 1.53 4.32 11.63
CA ASP A 121 1.79 5.48 12.49
C ASP A 121 2.16 6.71 11.64
N HIS A 122 2.96 6.52 10.60
CA HIS A 122 3.34 7.59 9.69
C HIS A 122 2.15 8.17 8.91
N VAL A 123 1.30 7.31 8.36
CA VAL A 123 0.09 7.74 7.63
C VAL A 123 -0.88 8.45 8.58
N LEU A 124 -1.12 7.90 9.77
CA LEU A 124 -2.01 8.55 10.74
C LEU A 124 -1.49 9.92 11.17
N GLN A 125 -0.17 10.10 11.29
CA GLN A 125 0.40 11.42 11.55
C GLN A 125 0.02 12.41 10.44
N LYS A 126 0.19 12.06 9.16
CA LYS A 126 -0.19 12.92 8.02
C LYS A 126 -1.67 13.35 8.06
N PHE A 127 -2.57 12.42 8.43
CA PHE A 127 -3.99 12.74 8.60
C PHE A 127 -4.26 13.62 9.83
N SER A 128 -3.55 13.41 10.94
CA SER A 128 -3.72 14.19 12.16
C SER A 128 -3.30 15.66 12.03
N GLU A 129 -2.43 15.97 11.06
CA GLU A 129 -1.96 17.32 10.76
C GLU A 129 -3.00 18.12 9.94
N GLN A 130 -4.07 17.49 9.46
CA GLN A 130 -5.13 18.15 8.69
C GLN A 130 -6.16 18.84 9.61
N GLU A 131 -6.50 20.09 9.30
CA GLU A 131 -7.48 20.87 10.08
C GLU A 131 -8.93 20.38 9.91
N ASP A 132 -9.27 19.78 8.75
CA ASP A 132 -10.61 19.24 8.45
C ASP A 132 -10.60 17.71 8.59
N LEU A 133 -10.65 17.24 9.84
CA LEU A 133 -10.77 15.81 10.16
C LEU A 133 -12.20 15.32 9.87
N ARG A 134 -12.48 15.10 8.59
CA ARG A 134 -13.69 14.40 8.17
C ARG A 134 -13.67 12.96 8.69
N ALA A 135 -14.86 12.40 8.89
CA ALA A 135 -15.04 10.98 9.17
C ALA A 135 -14.75 10.18 7.90
N VAL A 136 -13.48 9.93 7.64
CA VAL A 136 -13.00 9.16 6.49
C VAL A 136 -12.47 7.80 6.92
N ASP A 137 -12.57 6.83 6.02
CA ASP A 137 -11.88 5.56 6.17
C ASP A 137 -10.54 5.64 5.46
N ILE A 138 -9.47 5.31 6.18
CA ILE A 138 -8.10 5.32 5.67
C ILE A 138 -7.77 3.90 5.21
N VAL A 139 -7.28 3.77 3.99
CA VAL A 139 -6.87 2.50 3.42
C VAL A 139 -5.36 2.53 3.23
N ILE A 140 -4.67 1.54 3.79
CA ILE A 140 -3.21 1.38 3.73
C ILE A 140 -2.93 -0.04 3.25
N ASP A 141 -2.18 -0.20 2.16
CA ASP A 141 -1.98 -1.52 1.57
C ASP A 141 -0.62 -1.64 0.90
N ARG A 142 -0.14 -2.88 0.76
CA ARG A 142 1.14 -3.14 0.09
C ARG A 142 0.96 -2.95 -1.42
N ASN A 143 1.87 -2.21 -2.03
CA ASN A 143 1.99 -2.09 -3.46
C ASN A 143 3.11 -3.05 -3.93
N THR A 144 2.80 -3.93 -4.89
CA THR A 144 3.76 -4.89 -5.45
C THR A 144 3.91 -4.75 -6.96
N PHE A 145 3.71 -3.55 -7.53
CA PHE A 145 3.80 -3.36 -8.99
C PHE A 145 5.20 -3.52 -9.57
N ASP A 146 6.25 -3.52 -8.75
CA ASP A 146 7.61 -3.62 -9.26
C ASP A 146 8.18 -5.04 -9.13
N ASP A 147 8.74 -5.51 -10.25
CA ASP A 147 9.69 -6.63 -10.30
C ASP A 147 10.96 -6.33 -9.47
N ASP A 148 11.14 -5.08 -9.03
CA ASP A 148 12.14 -4.66 -8.06
C ASP A 148 11.71 -5.04 -6.64
N GLN A 149 12.57 -5.83 -6.00
CA GLN A 149 12.35 -6.64 -4.80
C GLN A 149 11.95 -5.88 -3.52
N THR A 150 11.67 -4.57 -3.58
CA THR A 150 11.29 -3.78 -2.40
C THR A 150 9.79 -3.50 -2.40
N PRO A 151 9.04 -4.13 -1.50
CA PRO A 151 7.62 -3.83 -1.33
C PRO A 151 7.43 -2.37 -0.93
N SER A 152 6.62 -1.64 -1.69
CA SER A 152 6.19 -0.30 -1.31
C SER A 152 4.82 -0.34 -0.63
N TRP A 153 4.43 0.74 0.03
CA TRP A 153 3.12 0.88 0.65
C TRP A 153 2.39 2.05 0.04
N GLY A 154 1.09 1.89 -0.18
CA GLY A 154 0.22 2.92 -0.71
C GLY A 154 -0.91 3.25 0.25
N TYR A 155 -1.38 4.50 0.23
CA TYR A 155 -2.57 4.90 1.00
C TYR A 155 -3.49 5.86 0.24
N TYR A 156 -4.75 5.86 0.67
CA TYR A 156 -5.78 6.83 0.31
C TYR A 156 -6.85 6.86 1.40
N ALA A 157 -7.65 7.92 1.45
CA ALA A 157 -8.83 8.01 2.28
C ALA A 157 -10.12 7.93 1.45
N VAL A 158 -11.19 7.49 2.10
CA VAL A 158 -12.54 7.35 1.53
C VAL A 158 -13.51 8.16 2.37
N ASP A 159 -14.18 9.11 1.74
CA ASP A 159 -15.35 9.79 2.29
C ASP A 159 -16.59 9.07 1.77
N TRP A 160 -17.28 8.34 2.65
CA TRP A 160 -18.45 7.54 2.28
C TRP A 160 -19.69 8.39 1.99
N ASP A 161 -19.81 9.55 2.62
CA ASP A 161 -20.96 10.43 2.47
C ASP A 161 -20.90 11.15 1.12
N GLU A 162 -19.73 11.70 0.79
CA GLU A 162 -19.47 12.36 -0.49
C GLU A 162 -19.13 11.38 -1.63
N ARG A 163 -18.82 10.13 -1.29
CA ARG A 163 -18.45 9.04 -2.23
C ARG A 163 -17.23 9.37 -3.09
N ILE A 164 -16.22 9.94 -2.44
CA ILE A 164 -14.98 10.38 -3.07
C ILE A 164 -13.77 9.76 -2.37
N VAL A 165 -12.64 9.77 -3.08
CA VAL A 165 -11.32 9.46 -2.53
C VAL A 165 -10.49 10.71 -2.33
N LEU A 166 -9.72 10.71 -1.25
CA LEU A 166 -9.01 11.88 -0.72
C LEU A 166 -7.60 11.50 -0.27
N TRP A 167 -6.74 12.51 -0.17
CA TRP A 167 -5.39 12.42 0.38
C TRP A 167 -5.12 13.59 1.32
N PRO A 168 -4.30 13.41 2.37
CA PRO A 168 -3.92 14.48 3.28
C PRO A 168 -2.86 15.43 2.68
N GLU A 169 -2.24 15.07 1.57
CA GLU A 169 -1.31 15.92 0.84
C GLU A 169 -1.79 16.27 -0.57
N GLU A 170 -1.15 17.27 -1.18
CA GLU A 170 -1.38 17.60 -2.58
C GLU A 170 -0.84 16.47 -3.48
N VAL A 171 -1.74 15.88 -4.27
CA VAL A 171 -1.41 14.80 -5.20
C VAL A 171 -1.59 15.27 -6.65
N ASN A 172 -0.77 14.72 -7.55
CA ASN A 172 -0.96 14.95 -8.98
C ASN A 172 -2.27 14.29 -9.43
N PRO A 173 -3.21 15.02 -10.08
CA PRO A 173 -4.47 14.46 -10.59
C PRO A 173 -4.31 13.23 -11.48
N GLN A 174 -3.13 13.04 -12.07
CA GLN A 174 -2.77 11.86 -12.84
C GLN A 174 -2.99 10.55 -12.05
N ILE A 175 -2.84 10.58 -10.72
CA ILE A 175 -3.12 9.45 -9.82
C ILE A 175 -4.55 8.89 -9.98
N LEU A 176 -5.52 9.73 -10.36
CA LEU A 176 -6.91 9.30 -10.52
C LEU A 176 -7.16 8.56 -11.85
N ILE A 177 -6.19 8.59 -12.77
CA ILE A 177 -6.40 8.15 -14.16
C ILE A 177 -5.28 7.27 -14.74
N GLU A 178 -4.12 7.16 -14.06
CA GLU A 178 -2.95 6.40 -14.53
C GLU A 178 -3.29 4.98 -14.99
N ASP A 179 -4.19 4.32 -14.28
CA ASP A 179 -4.42 2.89 -14.48
C ASP A 179 -5.74 2.54 -15.20
N ASN A 180 -6.60 3.52 -15.47
CA ASN A 180 -7.91 3.30 -16.10
C ASN A 180 -8.00 3.84 -17.54
N GLY A 181 -6.92 4.47 -18.04
CA GLY A 181 -6.89 5.07 -19.39
C GLY A 181 -7.85 6.25 -19.56
N ALA A 182 -8.33 6.85 -18.46
CA ALA A 182 -9.21 8.01 -18.51
C ALA A 182 -8.45 9.27 -18.93
N ARG A 183 -9.20 10.27 -19.41
CA ARG A 183 -8.64 11.56 -19.81
C ARG A 183 -8.29 12.40 -18.59
N ASN A 184 -7.25 13.22 -18.72
CA ASN A 184 -6.86 14.17 -17.70
C ASN A 184 -8.04 15.07 -17.32
N PRO A 185 -8.29 15.29 -16.01
CA PRO A 185 -9.34 16.17 -15.57
C PRO A 185 -8.99 17.63 -15.89
N TYR A 186 -9.84 18.30 -16.67
CA TYR A 186 -9.64 19.71 -17.09
C TYR A 186 -10.36 20.75 -16.20
N GLY A 187 -10.65 20.43 -14.93
CA GLY A 187 -11.34 21.33 -14.00
C GLY A 187 -11.80 20.64 -12.71
N SER A 188 -12.31 21.41 -11.75
CA SER A 188 -12.79 20.91 -10.45
C SER A 188 -13.91 19.86 -10.57
N ASP A 189 -14.86 20.07 -11.48
CA ASP A 189 -15.98 19.15 -11.67
C ASP A 189 -15.49 17.81 -12.25
N HIS A 190 -14.50 17.85 -13.14
CA HIS A 190 -13.86 16.64 -13.67
C HIS A 190 -13.06 15.91 -12.59
N LEU A 191 -12.38 16.62 -11.69
CA LEU A 191 -11.66 16.03 -10.56
C LEU A 191 -12.63 15.30 -9.61
N ARG A 192 -13.76 15.94 -9.29
CA ARG A 192 -14.82 15.31 -8.48
C ARG A 192 -15.31 14.02 -9.13
N LEU A 193 -15.69 14.07 -10.41
CA LEU A 193 -16.16 12.89 -11.15
C LEU A 193 -15.09 11.79 -11.24
N ALA A 194 -13.82 12.14 -11.43
CA ALA A 194 -12.72 11.18 -11.45
C ALA A 194 -12.53 10.51 -10.08
N SER A 195 -12.62 11.29 -8.99
CA SER A 195 -12.57 10.78 -7.62
C SER A 195 -13.76 9.87 -7.30
N GLU A 196 -14.98 10.26 -7.66
CA GLU A 196 -16.17 9.42 -7.53
C GLU A 196 -16.05 8.11 -8.33
N THR A 197 -15.47 8.18 -9.54
CA THR A 197 -15.22 6.99 -10.36
C THR A 197 -14.25 6.02 -9.68
N GLN A 198 -13.19 6.54 -9.05
CA GLN A 198 -12.24 5.74 -8.27
C GLN A 198 -12.90 5.12 -7.03
N PHE A 199 -13.76 5.87 -6.33
CA PHE A 199 -14.57 5.36 -5.22
C PHE A 199 -15.42 4.16 -5.67
N TRP A 200 -16.17 4.29 -6.76
CA TRP A 200 -17.01 3.18 -7.24
C TRP A 200 -16.18 2.01 -7.75
N SER A 201 -15.08 2.27 -8.47
CA SER A 201 -14.18 1.21 -8.94
C SER A 201 -13.65 0.38 -7.78
N SER A 202 -13.35 1.02 -6.63
CA SER A 202 -12.94 0.31 -5.40
C SER A 202 -13.97 -0.69 -4.87
N ARG A 203 -15.22 -0.58 -5.32
CA ARG A 203 -16.39 -1.37 -4.89
C ARG A 203 -16.97 -2.29 -5.97
N VAL A 204 -16.70 -2.05 -7.26
CA VAL A 204 -17.52 -2.60 -8.36
C VAL A 204 -17.29 -4.10 -8.63
N GLU A 205 -16.23 -4.73 -8.14
CA GLU A 205 -16.17 -6.21 -8.18
C GLU A 205 -17.06 -6.89 -7.12
N THR A 206 -17.67 -6.12 -6.20
CA THR A 206 -18.63 -6.62 -5.20
C THR A 206 -20.00 -6.98 -5.79
N THR A 207 -20.28 -6.67 -7.07
CA THR A 207 -21.58 -6.99 -7.68
C THR A 207 -21.40 -7.84 -8.94
N ALA A 208 -21.26 -9.16 -8.77
CA ALA A 208 -21.77 -10.07 -9.79
C ALA A 208 -23.28 -9.83 -9.90
N LEU A 209 -23.70 -8.98 -10.84
CA LEU A 209 -25.10 -8.78 -11.18
C LEU A 209 -25.67 -10.14 -11.57
N THR A 210 -26.38 -10.77 -10.63
CA THR A 210 -27.12 -12.00 -10.89
C THR A 210 -28.39 -11.58 -11.61
N PHE A 211 -28.30 -11.44 -12.93
CA PHE A 211 -29.49 -11.29 -13.77
C PHE A 211 -30.23 -12.64 -13.77
N THR A 212 -31.26 -12.76 -12.95
CA THR A 212 -32.18 -13.90 -12.98
C THR A 212 -33.26 -13.62 -14.01
N SER A 213 -32.96 -13.93 -15.28
CA SER A 213 -34.00 -14.13 -16.29
C SER A 213 -34.29 -15.63 -16.40
N SER A 214 -35.51 -16.02 -16.03
CA SER A 214 -36.16 -17.28 -16.42
C SER A 214 -35.34 -18.58 -16.36
N GLY A 215 -34.75 -18.86 -15.18
CA GLY A 215 -34.37 -20.23 -14.80
C GLY A 215 -33.03 -20.75 -15.36
N HIS A 216 -32.20 -19.90 -15.95
CA HIS A 216 -30.83 -20.28 -16.34
C HIS A 216 -29.82 -19.30 -15.75
N THR A 217 -28.95 -19.79 -14.85
CA THR A 217 -27.84 -19.01 -14.29
C THR A 217 -26.70 -18.97 -15.31
N LEU A 218 -26.62 -17.88 -16.09
CA LEU A 218 -25.43 -17.59 -16.88
C LEU A 218 -24.45 -16.82 -16.00
N ARG A 219 -23.28 -17.41 -15.72
CA ARG A 219 -22.14 -16.71 -15.14
C ARG A 219 -21.33 -16.10 -16.28
N CYS A 220 -21.49 -14.80 -16.50
CA CYS A 220 -20.59 -14.08 -17.38
C CYS A 220 -19.33 -13.73 -16.58
N PHE A 221 -18.20 -14.36 -16.92
CA PHE A 221 -16.89 -13.88 -16.49
C PHE A 221 -16.45 -12.79 -17.47
N PRO A 222 -15.89 -11.66 -17.00
CA PRO A 222 -15.22 -10.73 -17.88
C PRO A 222 -14.07 -11.47 -18.58
N VAL A 223 -14.11 -11.52 -19.90
CA VAL A 223 -12.98 -11.99 -20.71
C VAL A 223 -11.92 -10.93 -20.62
N THR A 224 -10.90 -11.13 -19.78
CA THR A 224 -9.68 -10.34 -19.80
C THR A 224 -8.97 -10.61 -21.13
N GLY A 225 -9.23 -9.76 -22.12
CA GLY A 225 -8.58 -9.81 -23.42
C GLY A 225 -7.10 -9.46 -23.27
N SER A 226 -6.24 -10.47 -23.13
CA SER A 226 -4.80 -10.32 -23.30
C SER A 226 -4.50 -10.06 -24.78
N HIS A 227 -4.51 -8.80 -25.20
CA HIS A 227 -3.92 -8.40 -26.48
C HIS A 227 -2.39 -8.52 -26.40
N ARG A 228 -1.86 -9.70 -26.75
CA ARG A 228 -0.46 -9.82 -27.17
C ARG A 228 -0.36 -9.30 -28.60
N THR A 229 0.27 -8.16 -28.78
CA THR A 229 0.80 -7.74 -30.08
C THR A 229 1.95 -8.67 -30.45
N ALA A 230 1.76 -9.45 -31.52
CA ALA A 230 2.82 -10.21 -32.16
C ALA A 230 3.68 -9.25 -33.00
N THR A 231 4.93 -9.05 -32.60
CA THR A 231 5.96 -8.49 -33.48
C THR A 231 6.38 -9.57 -34.48
N SER A 232 6.15 -9.30 -35.76
CA SER A 232 6.69 -10.10 -36.87
C SER A 232 8.14 -9.69 -37.12
N PRO A 233 9.08 -10.64 -37.32
CA PRO A 233 10.44 -10.30 -37.71
C PRO A 233 10.50 -10.00 -39.22
N ASN A 234 11.22 -8.93 -39.56
CA ASN A 234 11.90 -8.73 -40.85
C ASN A 234 13.28 -8.16 -40.54
#